data_AF-A0A348YAX1-F1
#
_entry.id   AF-A0A348YAX1-F1
#
_cell.length_a   1.000
_cell.length_b   1.000
_cell.length_c   1.000
_cell.angle_alpha   90.00
_cell.angle_beta   90.00
_cell.angle_gamma   90.00
#
_symmetry.space_group_name_H-M   'P 1'
#
loop_
_entity.id
_entity.type
_entity.pdbx_description
1 polymer ?
#
loop_
_entity_poly.entity_id
_entity_poly.type
_entity_poly.pdbx_seq_one_letter_code
_entity_poly.pdbx_strand_id
1 'polypeptide(L)'
;MSMPMPNKSVAENNVVVIPHQPLFTRLGTLLLIVGMVVVFFISQLLGIYIAGKLLLPTAESTTLGDIFFFGSNDGTVVSISIMIGCVLLIAISALVIRMRGGNLKQYLALTPFSLAVGMGMIGLLLLFMISSQALTYVLDKSPLAFVDPLYQSVSSVWLLIFAMVIVAPIYEELIFRGLLWSAIAEQF
;
A
#
# COMPACT_ATOMS: atom_id res chain seq x y z
N MET A 1 28.06 28.66 -61.16
CA MET A 1 26.60 28.43 -61.11
C MET A 1 26.36 27.29 -60.14
N SER A 2 26.28 27.57 -58.84
CA SER A 2 26.13 26.57 -57.79
C SER A 2 24.65 26.37 -57.48
N MET A 3 24.16 25.14 -57.65
CA MET A 3 22.81 24.77 -57.22
C MET A 3 22.68 24.91 -55.70
N PRO A 4 21.66 25.62 -55.19
CA PRO A 4 21.37 25.60 -53.76
C PRO A 4 20.76 24.24 -53.40
N MET A 5 21.37 23.55 -52.43
CA MET A 5 20.83 22.31 -51.87
C MET A 5 19.57 22.61 -51.03
N PRO A 6 18.56 21.72 -51.06
CA PRO A 6 17.34 21.89 -50.29
C PRO A 6 17.63 21.73 -48.79
N ASN A 7 17.23 22.76 -48.03
CA ASN A 7 17.35 22.81 -46.58
C ASN A 7 16.45 21.73 -45.94
N LYS A 8 17.07 20.66 -45.41
CA LYS A 8 16.39 19.53 -44.74
C LYS A 8 16.03 19.81 -43.26
N SER A 9 15.89 21.07 -42.84
CA SER A 9 15.77 21.41 -41.42
C SER A 9 14.34 21.59 -40.89
N VAL A 10 13.29 21.12 -41.58
CA VAL A 10 11.88 21.41 -41.19
C VAL A 10 11.03 20.15 -40.99
N ALA A 11 11.60 18.94 -41.07
CA ALA A 11 10.83 17.69 -41.07
C ALA A 11 10.88 16.87 -39.76
N GLU A 12 11.42 17.39 -38.65
CA GLU A 12 11.48 16.66 -37.39
C GLU A 12 10.90 17.48 -36.23
N ASN A 13 10.03 16.83 -35.45
CA ASN A 13 9.51 17.23 -34.12
C ASN A 13 8.11 17.86 -34.02
N ASN A 14 7.18 17.52 -34.91
CA ASN A 14 5.78 17.48 -34.51
C ASN A 14 5.49 16.15 -33.79
N VAL A 15 6.05 16.00 -32.58
CA VAL A 15 5.54 14.99 -31.64
C VAL A 15 4.13 15.45 -31.31
N VAL A 16 3.13 14.81 -31.91
CA VAL A 16 1.74 14.98 -31.55
C VAL A 16 1.63 14.56 -30.10
N VAL A 17 1.60 15.53 -29.18
CA VAL A 17 1.28 15.29 -27.78
C VAL A 17 -0.21 14.95 -27.77
N ILE A 18 -0.52 13.66 -27.90
CA ILE A 18 -1.89 13.17 -27.73
C ILE A 18 -2.26 13.50 -26.29
N PRO A 19 -3.26 14.35 -26.03
CA PRO A 19 -3.65 14.67 -24.66
C PRO A 19 -4.08 13.36 -24.00
N HIS A 20 -3.36 12.96 -22.94
CA HIS A 20 -3.74 11.80 -22.15
C HIS A 20 -5.06 12.14 -21.48
N GLN A 21 -6.16 11.58 -21.98
CA GLN A 21 -7.44 11.76 -21.32
C GLN A 21 -7.38 11.06 -19.96
N PRO A 22 -7.66 11.77 -18.86
CA PRO A 22 -7.57 11.18 -17.54
C PRO A 22 -8.59 10.04 -17.42
N LEU A 23 -8.15 8.91 -16.88
CA LEU A 23 -8.96 7.70 -16.72
C LEU A 23 -10.12 7.92 -15.73
N PHE A 24 -9.91 8.85 -14.80
CA PHE A 24 -10.89 9.31 -13.83
C PHE A 24 -11.16 10.80 -13.99
N THR A 25 -12.42 11.18 -13.88
CA THR A 25 -12.79 12.60 -13.70
C THR A 25 -12.42 13.06 -12.29
N ARG A 26 -12.33 14.37 -12.03
CA ARG A 26 -12.02 14.91 -10.69
C ARG A 26 -12.91 14.33 -9.58
N LEU A 27 -14.21 14.23 -9.84
CA LEU A 27 -15.16 13.60 -8.91
C LEU A 27 -14.89 12.08 -8.77
N GLY A 28 -14.58 11.41 -9.89
CA GLY A 28 -14.19 10.00 -9.89
C GLY A 28 -12.93 9.72 -9.08
N THR A 29 -11.92 10.58 -9.14
CA THR A 29 -10.69 10.49 -8.33
C THR A 29 -11.00 10.66 -6.84
N LEU A 30 -11.84 11.64 -6.47
CA LEU A 30 -12.25 11.82 -5.08
C LEU A 30 -12.98 10.58 -4.54
N LEU A 31 -13.95 10.06 -5.30
CA LEU A 31 -14.68 8.85 -4.93
C LEU A 31 -13.78 7.62 -4.89
N LEU A 32 -12.77 7.54 -5.77
CA LEU A 32 -11.77 6.47 -5.75
C LEU A 32 -10.94 6.52 -4.46
N ILE A 33 -10.47 7.69 -4.04
CA ILE A 33 -9.69 7.85 -2.80
C ILE A 33 -10.51 7.41 -1.59
N VAL A 34 -11.70 7.99 -1.42
CA VAL A 34 -12.58 7.65 -0.29
C VAL A 34 -12.96 6.17 -0.34
N GLY A 35 -13.34 5.66 -1.52
CA GLY A 35 -13.70 4.27 -1.72
C GLY A 35 -12.56 3.31 -1.39
N MET A 36 -11.33 3.61 -1.81
CA MET A 36 -10.17 2.76 -1.53
C MET A 36 -9.79 2.75 -0.05
N VAL A 37 -9.94 3.88 0.66
CA VAL A 37 -9.75 3.92 2.13
C VAL A 37 -10.81 3.07 2.83
N VAL A 38 -12.07 3.14 2.40
CA VAL A 38 -13.14 2.27 2.95
C VAL A 38 -12.85 0.79 2.64
N VAL A 39 -12.47 0.47 1.41
CA VAL A 39 -12.09 -0.89 0.99
C VAL A 39 -10.89 -1.41 1.80
N PHE A 40 -9.94 -0.55 2.13
CA PHE A 40 -8.81 -0.88 3.00
C PHE A 40 -9.28 -1.36 4.38
N PHE A 41 -10.12 -0.59 5.06
CA PHE A 41 -10.66 -0.98 6.37
C PHE A 41 -11.52 -2.25 6.28
N ILE A 42 -12.37 -2.36 5.25
CA ILE A 42 -13.20 -3.56 5.04
C ILE A 42 -12.31 -4.80 4.82
N SER A 43 -11.23 -4.66 4.04
CA SER A 43 -10.32 -5.76 3.75
C SER A 43 -9.57 -6.22 5.00
N GLN A 44 -9.21 -5.30 5.91
CA GLN A 44 -8.62 -5.67 7.21
C GLN A 44 -9.62 -6.41 8.10
N LEU A 45 -10.86 -5.90 8.23
CA LEU A 45 -11.89 -6.58 9.01
C LEU A 45 -12.22 -7.96 8.44
N LEU A 46 -12.33 -8.08 7.12
CA LEU A 46 -12.56 -9.35 6.45
C LEU A 46 -11.38 -10.31 6.64
N GLY A 47 -10.14 -9.80 6.57
CA GLY A 47 -8.93 -10.57 6.87
C GLY A 47 -8.97 -11.15 8.29
N ILE A 48 -9.30 -10.34 9.30
CA ILE A 48 -9.41 -10.78 10.70
C ILE A 48 -10.54 -11.81 10.84
N TYR A 49 -11.68 -11.59 10.20
CA TYR A 49 -12.78 -12.54 10.25
C TYR A 49 -12.42 -13.90 9.67
N ILE A 50 -11.80 -13.92 8.47
CA ILE A 50 -11.38 -15.15 7.80
C ILE A 50 -10.27 -15.85 8.58
N ALA A 51 -9.21 -15.12 8.96
CA ALA A 51 -8.09 -15.68 9.69
C ALA A 51 -8.51 -16.16 11.09
N GLY A 52 -9.34 -15.39 11.78
CA GLY A 52 -9.88 -15.73 13.09
C GLY A 52 -10.76 -16.98 13.05
N LYS A 53 -11.62 -17.13 12.03
CA LYS A 53 -12.38 -18.39 11.84
C LYS A 53 -11.51 -19.61 11.56
N LEU A 54 -10.35 -19.41 10.93
CA LEU A 54 -9.47 -20.50 10.53
C LEU A 54 -8.50 -20.93 11.64
N LEU A 55 -8.04 -19.98 12.46
CA LEU A 55 -6.92 -20.16 13.38
C LEU A 55 -7.32 -20.13 14.86
N LEU A 56 -8.40 -19.43 15.23
CA LEU A 56 -8.85 -19.41 16.62
C LEU A 56 -9.52 -20.73 17.01
N PRO A 57 -9.36 -21.19 18.26
CA PRO A 57 -10.13 -22.31 18.79
C PRO A 57 -11.65 -22.12 18.62
N THR A 58 -12.40 -23.20 18.48
CA THR A 58 -13.87 -23.16 18.32
C THR A 58 -14.61 -22.51 19.50
N ALA A 59 -14.00 -22.54 20.69
CA ALA A 59 -14.50 -21.87 21.88
C ALA A 59 -14.38 -20.33 21.85
N GLU A 60 -13.47 -19.78 21.03
CA GLU A 60 -13.19 -18.34 20.92
C GLU A 60 -13.68 -17.74 19.59
N SER A 61 -14.32 -18.56 18.74
CA SER A 61 -14.83 -18.19 17.42
C SER A 61 -16.34 -18.40 17.28
N THR A 62 -17.05 -18.36 18.42
CA THR A 62 -18.48 -18.69 18.53
C THR A 62 -19.37 -17.54 18.06
N THR A 63 -19.04 -16.29 18.43
CA THR A 63 -19.73 -15.10 17.91
C THR A 63 -18.82 -14.23 17.04
N LEU A 64 -19.42 -13.34 16.25
CA LEU A 64 -18.66 -12.35 15.46
C LEU A 64 -17.82 -11.43 16.36
N GLY A 65 -18.38 -11.02 17.50
CA GLY A 65 -17.67 -10.16 18.46
C GLY A 65 -16.43 -10.84 19.03
N ASP A 66 -16.52 -12.13 19.35
CA ASP A 66 -15.39 -12.90 19.87
C ASP A 66 -14.27 -13.02 18.83
N ILE A 67 -14.62 -13.28 17.57
CA ILE A 67 -13.64 -13.39 16.48
C ILE A 67 -12.85 -12.08 16.33
N PHE A 68 -13.51 -10.93 16.36
CA PHE A 68 -12.82 -9.64 16.28
C PHE A 68 -12.03 -9.35 17.55
N PHE A 69 -12.58 -9.64 18.72
CA PHE A 69 -11.92 -9.37 20.00
C PHE A 69 -10.67 -10.24 20.19
N PHE A 70 -10.79 -11.56 20.09
CA PHE A 70 -9.64 -12.47 20.23
C PHE A 70 -8.71 -12.41 19.01
N GLY A 71 -9.27 -12.32 17.80
CA GLY A 71 -8.48 -12.28 16.58
C GLY A 71 -7.64 -11.02 16.41
N SER A 72 -8.07 -9.88 16.94
CA SER A 72 -7.26 -8.65 16.94
C SER A 72 -6.17 -8.64 18.01
N ASN A 73 -6.24 -9.53 19.01
CA ASN A 73 -5.24 -9.69 20.05
C ASN A 73 -4.29 -10.87 19.79
N ASP A 74 -4.56 -11.70 18.78
CA ASP A 74 -3.70 -12.80 18.37
C ASP A 74 -2.79 -12.36 17.21
N GLY A 75 -1.48 -12.34 17.46
CA GLY A 75 -0.49 -11.91 16.47
C GLY A 75 -0.42 -12.79 15.23
N THR A 76 -0.78 -14.08 15.31
CA THR A 76 -0.83 -14.97 14.13
C THR A 76 -2.03 -14.62 13.26
N VAL A 77 -3.21 -14.46 13.87
CA VAL A 77 -4.43 -14.05 13.18
C VAL A 77 -4.25 -12.69 12.52
N VAL A 78 -3.68 -11.72 13.25
CA VAL A 78 -3.36 -10.39 12.70
C VAL A 78 -2.39 -10.49 11.52
N SER A 79 -1.30 -11.26 11.64
CA SER A 79 -0.33 -11.40 10.54
C SER A 79 -0.96 -11.97 9.27
N ILE A 80 -1.76 -13.03 9.40
CA ILE A 80 -2.44 -13.65 8.27
C ILE A 80 -3.52 -12.71 7.70
N SER A 81 -4.22 -11.94 8.55
CA SER A 81 -5.19 -10.95 8.11
C SER A 81 -4.56 -9.86 7.22
N ILE A 82 -3.33 -9.42 7.55
CA ILE A 82 -2.57 -8.45 6.75
C ILE A 82 -2.25 -9.04 5.37
N MET A 83 -1.86 -10.32 5.31
CA MET A 83 -1.58 -11.02 4.06
C MET A 83 -2.84 -11.16 3.20
N ILE A 84 -3.96 -11.57 3.79
CA ILE A 84 -5.26 -11.66 3.10
C ILE A 84 -5.68 -10.28 2.60
N GLY A 85 -5.60 -9.26 3.45
CA GLY A 85 -5.91 -7.88 3.11
C GLY A 85 -5.06 -7.36 1.95
N CYS A 86 -3.76 -7.65 1.95
CA CYS A 86 -2.85 -7.33 0.84
C CYS A 86 -3.34 -7.92 -0.49
N VAL A 87 -3.64 -9.23 -0.51
CA VAL A 87 -4.14 -9.90 -1.72
C VAL A 87 -5.46 -9.29 -2.20
N LEU A 88 -6.41 -9.05 -1.29
CA LEU A 88 -7.69 -8.44 -1.61
C LEU A 88 -7.53 -7.03 -2.18
N LEU A 89 -6.68 -6.21 -1.58
CA LEU A 89 -6.46 -4.84 -2.02
C LEU A 89 -5.78 -4.78 -3.39
N ILE A 90 -4.79 -5.64 -3.64
CA ILE A 90 -4.15 -5.76 -4.95
C ILE A 90 -5.18 -6.21 -5.99
N ALA A 91 -6.00 -7.21 -5.67
CA ALA A 91 -7.03 -7.72 -6.57
C ALA A 91 -8.09 -6.65 -6.91
N ILE A 92 -8.58 -5.92 -5.92
CA ILE A 92 -9.56 -4.84 -6.11
C ILE A 92 -8.94 -3.70 -6.90
N SER A 93 -7.72 -3.27 -6.54
CA SER A 93 -7.01 -2.21 -7.27
C SER A 93 -6.83 -2.58 -8.75
N ALA A 94 -6.41 -3.82 -9.02
CA ALA A 94 -6.25 -4.32 -10.38
C ALA A 94 -7.59 -4.39 -11.13
N LEU A 95 -8.66 -4.82 -10.46
CA LEU A 95 -10.01 -4.86 -11.02
C LEU A 95 -10.49 -3.46 -11.40
N VAL A 96 -10.37 -2.48 -10.50
CA VAL A 96 -10.79 -1.09 -10.74
C VAL A 96 -10.05 -0.51 -11.95
N ILE A 97 -8.73 -0.68 -12.02
CA ILE A 97 -7.92 -0.21 -13.16
C ILE A 97 -8.40 -0.87 -14.46
N ARG A 98 -8.60 -2.19 -14.46
CA ARG A 98 -8.95 -2.96 -15.65
C ARG A 98 -10.37 -2.65 -16.12
N MET A 99 -11.33 -2.45 -15.22
CA MET A 99 -12.70 -2.03 -15.54
C MET A 99 -12.75 -0.66 -16.21
N ARG A 100 -11.74 0.18 -15.96
CA ARG A 100 -11.62 1.52 -16.57
C ARG A 100 -10.69 1.54 -17.78
N GLY A 101 -10.23 0.38 -18.25
CA GLY A 101 -9.37 0.24 -19.42
C GLY A 101 -7.93 0.70 -19.21
N GLY A 102 -7.50 0.92 -17.95
CA GLY A 102 -6.17 1.42 -17.63
C GLY A 102 -5.07 0.35 -17.70
N ASN A 103 -3.82 0.79 -17.87
CA ASN A 103 -2.66 -0.09 -17.82
C ASN A 103 -2.19 -0.28 -16.36
N LEU A 104 -2.18 -1.53 -15.88
CA LEU A 104 -1.81 -1.86 -14.50
C LEU A 104 -0.40 -1.41 -14.10
N LYS A 105 0.59 -1.53 -14.98
CA LYS A 105 1.99 -1.19 -14.64
C LYS A 105 2.18 0.31 -14.46
N GLN A 106 1.50 1.09 -15.31
CA GLN A 106 1.55 2.55 -15.26
C GLN A 106 0.81 3.07 -14.03
N TYR A 107 -0.39 2.54 -13.75
CA TYR A 107 -1.22 2.98 -12.63
C TYR A 107 -0.75 2.51 -11.26
N LEU A 108 -0.08 1.35 -11.17
CA LEU A 108 0.52 0.89 -9.91
C LEU A 108 1.92 1.50 -9.68
N ALA A 109 2.35 2.42 -10.54
CA ALA A 109 3.64 3.09 -10.47
C ALA A 109 4.79 2.10 -10.22
N LEU A 110 4.81 0.98 -10.95
CA LEU A 110 5.86 -0.05 -10.84
C LEU A 110 7.15 0.43 -11.53
N THR A 111 7.74 1.50 -11.00
CA THR A 111 9.00 2.05 -11.48
C THR A 111 10.16 1.48 -10.67
N PRO A 112 11.28 1.14 -11.33
CA PRO A 112 12.47 0.69 -10.63
C PRO A 112 13.00 1.82 -9.74
N PHE A 113 13.28 1.49 -8.49
CA PHE A 113 13.76 2.44 -7.50
C PHE A 113 15.29 2.42 -7.40
N SER A 114 15.90 3.58 -7.17
CA SER A 114 17.36 3.69 -7.00
C SER A 114 17.78 3.20 -5.61
N LEU A 115 18.61 2.16 -5.57
CA LEU A 115 19.15 1.60 -4.31
C LEU A 115 19.89 2.65 -3.45
N ALA A 116 20.53 3.64 -4.08
CA ALA A 116 21.22 4.71 -3.36
C ALA A 116 20.26 5.60 -2.55
N VAL A 117 19.10 5.93 -3.12
CA VAL A 117 18.03 6.66 -2.41
C VAL A 117 17.45 5.79 -1.30
N GLY A 118 17.33 4.48 -1.53
CA GLY A 118 16.87 3.51 -0.53
C GLY A 118 17.72 3.49 0.71
N MET A 119 19.03 3.36 0.54
CA MET A 119 19.98 3.38 1.64
C MET A 119 19.92 4.68 2.43
N GLY A 120 19.77 5.82 1.75
CA GLY A 120 19.56 7.12 2.41
C GLY A 120 18.28 7.17 3.25
N MET A 121 17.17 6.65 2.73
CA MET A 121 15.89 6.58 3.45
C MET A 121 15.92 5.60 4.63
N ILE A 122 16.62 4.47 4.50
CA ILE A 122 16.86 3.56 5.63
C ILE A 122 17.67 4.27 6.72
N GLY A 123 18.72 5.02 6.36
CA GLY A 123 19.50 5.81 7.32
C GLY A 123 18.64 6.85 8.05
N LEU A 124 17.79 7.57 7.30
CA LEU A 124 16.85 8.53 7.89
C LEU A 124 15.83 7.85 8.81
N LEU A 125 15.29 6.70 8.41
CA LEU A 125 14.37 5.91 9.21
C LEU A 125 15.02 5.46 10.52
N LEU A 126 16.26 4.95 10.46
CA LEU A 126 17.01 4.55 11.66
C LEU A 126 17.26 5.72 12.60
N LEU A 127 17.66 6.88 12.05
CA LEU A 127 17.84 8.10 12.84
C LEU A 127 16.53 8.52 13.52
N PHE A 128 15.42 8.47 12.79
CA PHE A 128 14.09 8.75 13.33
C PHE A 128 13.70 7.76 14.43
N MET A 129 13.93 6.46 14.23
CA MET A 129 13.66 5.42 15.22
C MET A 129 14.44 5.64 16.51
N ILE A 130 15.75 5.90 16.41
CA ILE A 130 16.61 6.15 17.58
C ILE A 130 16.13 7.41 18.31
N SER A 131 15.84 8.48 17.58
CA SER A 131 15.38 9.74 18.15
C SER A 131 14.03 9.57 18.85
N SER A 132 13.11 8.82 18.26
CA SER A 132 11.81 8.49 18.83
C SER A 132 11.94 7.66 20.11
N GLN A 133 12.82 6.64 20.11
CA GLN A 133 13.07 5.82 21.29
C GLN A 133 13.69 6.63 22.42
N ALA A 134 14.65 7.51 22.12
CA ALA A 134 15.27 8.39 23.10
C ALA A 134 14.23 9.36 23.70
N LEU A 135 13.38 9.95 22.86
CA LEU A 135 12.29 10.82 23.33
C LEU A 135 11.32 10.07 24.23
N THR A 136 10.93 8.86 23.82
CA THR A 136 9.98 8.01 24.56
C THR A 136 10.54 7.58 25.91
N TYR A 137 11.84 7.30 25.98
CA TYR A 137 12.56 7.05 27.22
C TYR A 137 12.59 8.29 28.13
N VAL A 138 12.86 9.48 27.59
CA VAL A 138 12.84 10.74 28.35
C VAL A 138 11.44 11.06 28.89
N LEU A 139 10.37 10.65 28.18
CA LEU A 139 8.99 10.91 28.57
C LEU A 139 8.36 9.81 29.45
N ASP A 140 9.10 8.73 29.77
CA ASP A 140 8.58 7.54 30.48
C ASP A 140 7.26 7.00 29.88
N LYS A 141 7.15 6.99 28.55
CA LYS A 141 5.99 6.45 27.83
C LYS A 141 6.32 5.09 27.23
N SER A 142 5.34 4.19 27.21
CA SER A 142 5.44 2.90 26.51
C SER A 142 4.37 2.81 25.41
N PRO A 143 4.47 3.63 24.34
CA PRO A 143 3.48 3.66 23.28
C PRO A 143 3.34 2.30 22.59
N LEU A 144 4.37 1.45 22.60
CA LEU A 144 4.34 0.12 21.98
C LEU A 144 3.66 -0.97 22.81
N ALA A 145 3.15 -0.65 24.01
CA ALA A 145 2.54 -1.64 24.91
C ALA A 145 1.32 -2.37 24.31
N PHE A 146 0.65 -1.80 23.29
CA PHE A 146 -0.44 -2.46 22.59
C PHE A 146 0.04 -3.55 21.60
N VAL A 147 1.32 -3.52 21.21
CA VAL A 147 1.92 -4.52 20.31
C VAL A 147 2.49 -5.70 21.10
N ASP A 148 2.82 -5.50 22.37
CA ASP A 148 3.39 -6.55 23.23
C ASP A 148 2.53 -7.83 23.28
N PRO A 149 1.19 -7.76 23.43
CA PRO A 149 0.34 -8.95 23.36
C PRO A 149 0.41 -9.68 22.01
N LEU A 150 0.59 -8.95 20.91
CA LEU A 150 0.71 -9.53 19.57
C LEU A 150 2.03 -10.29 19.39
N TYR A 151 3.13 -9.74 19.91
CA TYR A 151 4.43 -10.40 19.89
C TYR A 151 4.47 -11.64 20.77
N GLN A 152 3.73 -11.65 21.87
CA GLN A 152 3.69 -12.80 22.80
C GLN A 152 2.75 -13.92 22.32
N SER A 153 1.68 -13.57 21.60
CA SER A 153 0.68 -14.54 21.11
C SER A 153 1.03 -15.15 19.75
N VAL A 154 1.93 -14.53 18.98
CA VAL A 154 2.25 -15.03 17.64
C VAL A 154 3.02 -16.36 17.69
N SER A 155 2.57 -17.32 16.89
CA SER A 155 3.24 -18.63 16.72
C SER A 155 4.69 -18.51 16.25
N SER A 156 4.99 -17.48 15.47
CA SER A 156 6.33 -17.12 15.04
C SER A 156 6.45 -15.60 14.89
N VAL A 157 7.34 -14.98 15.68
CA VAL A 157 7.63 -13.54 15.63
C VAL A 157 8.02 -13.08 14.23
N TRP A 158 8.67 -13.94 13.45
CA TRP A 158 9.07 -13.66 12.08
C TRP A 158 7.88 -13.51 11.13
N LEU A 159 6.75 -14.16 11.39
CA LEU A 159 5.54 -14.02 10.58
C LEU A 159 4.97 -12.60 10.72
N LEU A 160 4.90 -12.09 11.95
CA LEU A 160 4.42 -10.75 12.24
C LEU A 160 5.37 -9.68 11.70
N ILE A 161 6.69 -9.88 11.87
CA ILE A 161 7.70 -9.00 11.27
C ILE A 161 7.55 -8.98 9.74
N PHE A 162 7.43 -10.14 9.10
CA PHE A 162 7.26 -10.20 7.65
C PHE A 162 5.98 -9.50 7.20
N ALA A 163 4.85 -9.72 7.87
CA ALA A 163 3.59 -9.07 7.55
C ALA A 163 3.68 -7.54 7.68
N MET A 164 4.24 -7.04 8.79
CA MET A 164 4.29 -5.60 9.09
C MET A 164 5.39 -4.84 8.35
N VAL A 165 6.56 -5.45 8.15
CA VAL A 165 7.74 -4.76 7.57
C VAL A 165 7.83 -4.95 6.06
N ILE A 166 7.31 -6.04 5.53
CA ILE A 166 7.39 -6.34 4.09
C ILE A 166 6.02 -6.20 3.44
N VAL A 167 5.04 -6.98 3.89
CA VAL A 167 3.74 -7.06 3.20
C VAL A 167 2.98 -5.74 3.30
N ALA A 168 2.99 -5.09 4.47
CA ALA A 168 2.30 -3.82 4.66
C ALA A 168 2.83 -2.70 3.76
N PRO A 169 4.15 -2.39 3.76
CA PRO A 169 4.70 -1.39 2.84
C PRO A 169 4.46 -1.71 1.36
N ILE A 170 4.41 -2.99 0.97
CA ILE A 170 4.13 -3.38 -0.42
C ILE A 170 2.73 -2.94 -0.84
N TYR A 171 1.68 -3.27 -0.09
CA TYR A 171 0.35 -2.86 -0.50
C TYR A 171 0.16 -1.34 -0.33
N GLU A 172 0.79 -0.72 0.67
CA GLU A 172 0.75 0.73 0.86
C GLU A 172 1.31 1.44 -0.37
N GLU A 173 2.46 1.01 -0.87
CA GLU A 173 3.07 1.58 -2.06
C GLU A 173 2.18 1.39 -3.30
N LEU A 174 1.57 0.22 -3.47
CA LEU A 174 0.69 -0.07 -4.61
C LEU A 174 -0.60 0.75 -4.60
N ILE A 175 -1.19 0.97 -3.43
CA ILE A 175 -2.46 1.70 -3.30
C ILE A 175 -2.19 3.21 -3.27
N PHE A 176 -1.37 3.69 -2.34
CA PHE A 176 -1.18 5.12 -2.12
C PHE A 176 -0.34 5.75 -3.22
N ARG A 177 0.86 5.21 -3.49
CA ARG A 177 1.75 5.76 -4.51
C ARG A 177 1.38 5.29 -5.92
N GLY A 178 0.86 4.08 -6.05
CA GLY A 178 0.35 3.58 -7.31
C GLY A 178 -1.00 4.23 -7.63
N LEU A 179 -2.07 3.55 -7.24
CA LEU A 179 -3.43 3.84 -7.70
C LEU A 179 -3.88 5.28 -7.37
N LEU A 180 -3.77 5.70 -6.11
CA LEU A 180 -4.31 6.97 -5.66
C LEU A 180 -3.51 8.16 -6.18
N TRP A 181 -2.19 8.13 -6.06
CA TRP A 181 -1.34 9.20 -6.57
C TRP A 181 -1.44 9.33 -8.09
N SER A 182 -1.45 8.23 -8.85
CA SER A 182 -1.62 8.27 -10.31
C SER A 182 -2.95 8.92 -10.69
N ALA A 183 -4.05 8.56 -9.99
CA ALA A 183 -5.37 9.13 -10.25
C ALA A 183 -5.46 10.63 -9.90
N ILE A 184 -4.69 11.11 -8.92
CA ILE A 184 -4.56 12.53 -8.56
C ILE A 184 -3.69 13.27 -9.58
N ALA A 185 -2.54 12.71 -9.94
CA ALA A 185 -1.59 13.31 -10.86
C ALA A 185 -2.19 13.56 -12.24
N GLU A 186 -3.12 12.71 -12.69
CA GLU A 186 -3.85 12.92 -13.95
C GLU A 186 -4.81 14.14 -13.94
N GLN A 187 -5.09 14.75 -12.78
CA GLN A 187 -6.03 15.87 -12.68
C GLN A 187 -5.37 17.25 -12.87
N PHE A 188 -4.04 17.31 -12.88
CA PHE A 188 -3.22 18.52 -12.94
C PHE A 188 -2.32 18.51 -14.18
#